data_AF-A0A1W2G577-F1
#
_entry.id   AF-A0A1W2G577-F1
#
_cell.length_a   1.000
_cell.length_b   1.000
_cell.length_c   1.000
_cell.angle_alpha   90.00
_cell.angle_beta   90.00
_cell.angle_gamma   90.00
#
_symmetry.space_group_name_H-M   'P 1'
#
loop_
_entity.id
_entity.type
_entity.pdbx_description
1 polymer ?
#
loop_
_entity_poly.entity_id
_entity_poly.type
_entity_poly.pdbx_seq_one_letter_code
_entity_poly.pdbx_strand_id
1 'polypeptide(L)'
;MKKIIPILLLTLPIQLHGQSLSDTLTVDIDGKGALELVYFGTGSCKTLIISGGDLDYNLVMGCGTKVAHIDEFNWVENWKVVEKKETWKTTFLDNGDIDDTRMIQMQNDGIYVGQTDPTGGGIITFMDGKLTWIHQGD
;
A
#
# COMPACT_ATOMS: atom_id res chain seq x y z
N MET A 1 51.56 -19.94 17.43
CA MET A 1 50.77 -18.70 17.31
C MET A 1 49.83 -18.83 16.12
N LYS A 2 48.52 -19.01 16.34
CA LYS A 2 47.52 -19.15 15.26
C LYS A 2 47.04 -17.75 14.86
N LYS A 3 47.26 -17.36 13.60
CA LYS A 3 46.68 -16.14 13.01
C LYS A 3 45.18 -16.33 12.87
N ILE A 4 44.39 -15.48 13.54
CA ILE A 4 42.96 -15.35 13.30
C ILE A 4 42.82 -14.35 12.14
N ILE A 5 42.22 -14.81 11.05
CA ILE A 5 41.85 -13.95 9.91
C ILE A 5 40.44 -13.44 10.20
N PRO A 6 40.19 -12.14 10.30
CA PRO A 6 38.84 -11.64 10.49
C PRO A 6 38.04 -11.86 9.21
N ILE A 7 36.91 -12.57 9.34
CA ILE A 7 35.89 -12.65 8.28
C ILE A 7 35.27 -11.25 8.20
N LEU A 8 35.62 -10.53 7.15
CA LEU A 8 34.96 -9.29 6.78
C LEU A 8 33.53 -9.66 6.36
N LEU A 9 32.55 -9.45 7.24
CA LEU A 9 31.14 -9.49 6.86
C LEU A 9 30.92 -8.32 5.88
N LEU A 10 30.96 -8.62 4.59
CA LEU A 10 30.44 -7.75 3.55
C LEU A 10 28.93 -7.71 3.74
N THR A 11 28.43 -6.69 4.45
CA THR A 11 27.03 -6.29 4.28
C THR A 11 26.92 -5.74 2.87
N LEU A 12 26.43 -6.57 1.95
CA LEU A 12 26.00 -6.09 0.65
C LEU A 12 24.96 -5.00 0.88
N PRO A 13 25.05 -3.83 0.21
CA PRO A 13 23.93 -2.90 0.22
C PRO A 13 22.73 -3.63 -0.36
N ILE A 14 21.63 -3.70 0.40
CA ILE A 14 20.34 -4.12 -0.13
C ILE A 14 19.98 -3.08 -1.18
N GLN A 15 20.27 -3.41 -2.43
CA GLN A 15 19.75 -2.65 -3.56
C GLN A 15 18.25 -2.95 -3.59
N LEU A 16 17.45 -2.02 -3.05
CA LEU A 16 15.99 -1.99 -3.19
C LEU A 16 15.66 -1.99 -4.69
N HIS A 17 15.62 -3.18 -5.28
CA HIS A 17 14.81 -3.36 -6.47
C HIS A 17 13.39 -2.99 -6.05
N GLY A 18 12.77 -2.03 -6.74
CA GLY A 18 11.40 -1.64 -6.48
C GLY A 18 10.51 -2.88 -6.43
N GLN A 19 9.57 -2.93 -5.48
CA GLN A 19 8.67 -4.07 -5.31
C GLN A 19 7.94 -4.34 -6.63
N SER A 20 8.01 -5.59 -7.10
CA SER A 20 7.28 -6.02 -8.29
C SER A 20 5.80 -6.15 -7.95
N LEU A 21 4.90 -5.86 -8.90
CA LEU A 21 3.45 -6.10 -8.71
C LEU A 21 3.10 -7.59 -8.55
N SER A 22 4.02 -8.49 -8.88
CA SER A 22 3.89 -9.93 -8.61
C SER A 22 4.24 -10.32 -7.18
N ASP A 23 4.82 -9.40 -6.40
CA ASP A 23 5.23 -9.69 -5.03
C ASP A 23 4.00 -9.80 -4.12
N THR A 24 4.23 -10.30 -2.90
CA THR A 24 3.26 -10.22 -1.81
C THR A 24 3.88 -9.37 -0.72
N LEU A 25 3.15 -8.34 -0.29
CA LEU A 25 3.57 -7.48 0.81
C LEU A 25 3.02 -8.03 2.11
N THR A 26 3.79 -7.86 3.17
CA THR A 26 3.39 -8.24 4.53
C THR A 26 3.40 -6.99 5.39
N VAL A 27 2.27 -6.67 6.03
CA VAL A 27 2.07 -5.44 6.82
C VAL A 27 0.97 -5.66 7.86
N ASP A 28 1.09 -5.04 9.03
CA ASP A 28 0.00 -4.92 10.01
C ASP A 28 -0.87 -3.71 9.61
N ILE A 29 -1.76 -3.92 8.64
CA ILE A 29 -2.52 -2.83 8.01
C ILE A 29 -3.73 -2.41 8.84
N ASP A 30 -4.23 -3.31 9.69
CA ASP A 30 -5.38 -3.05 10.57
C ASP A 30 -4.99 -2.64 12.00
N GLY A 31 -3.72 -2.78 12.36
CA GLY A 31 -3.14 -2.33 13.63
C GLY A 31 -3.36 -3.29 14.81
N LYS A 32 -3.74 -4.56 14.54
CA LYS A 32 -3.97 -5.57 15.58
C LYS A 32 -2.73 -6.40 15.93
N GLY A 33 -1.62 -6.21 15.23
CA GLY A 33 -0.34 -6.86 15.52
C GLY A 33 -0.14 -8.21 14.84
N ALA A 34 -1.16 -8.73 14.16
CA ALA A 34 -1.01 -9.83 13.21
C ALA A 34 -0.71 -9.25 11.82
N LEU A 35 0.10 -9.95 11.02
CA LEU A 35 0.49 -9.44 9.70
C LEU A 35 -0.45 -9.94 8.61
N GLU A 36 -1.01 -9.02 7.84
CA GLU A 36 -1.75 -9.31 6.62
C GLU A 36 -0.81 -9.48 5.42
N LEU A 37 -1.26 -10.29 4.46
CA LEU A 37 -0.70 -10.41 3.12
C LEU A 37 -1.50 -9.53 2.16
N VAL A 38 -0.80 -8.67 1.43
CA VAL A 38 -1.37 -7.84 0.37
C VAL A 38 -0.75 -8.22 -0.96
N TYR A 39 -1.58 -8.54 -1.96
CA TYR A 39 -1.11 -8.96 -3.27
C TYR A 39 -2.11 -8.66 -4.38
N PHE A 40 -1.62 -8.58 -5.61
CA PHE A 40 -2.47 -8.49 -6.79
C PHE A 40 -2.92 -9.87 -7.27
N GLY A 41 -4.21 -10.02 -7.53
CA GLY A 41 -4.77 -11.23 -8.13
C GLY A 41 -4.36 -11.39 -9.60
N THR A 42 -4.22 -12.65 -10.04
CA THR A 42 -3.91 -13.00 -11.43
C THR A 42 -5.19 -13.27 -12.21
N GLY A 43 -5.59 -12.33 -13.08
CA GLY A 43 -6.82 -12.43 -13.87
C GLY A 43 -6.86 -11.38 -14.99
N SER A 44 -7.98 -11.33 -15.72
CA SER A 44 -8.18 -10.34 -16.80
C SER A 44 -8.27 -8.90 -16.30
N CYS A 45 -8.46 -8.70 -15.00
CA CYS A 45 -8.44 -7.41 -14.32
C CYS A 45 -7.65 -7.56 -13.02
N LYS A 46 -6.83 -6.56 -12.68
CA LYS A 46 -6.07 -6.54 -11.43
C LYS A 46 -7.02 -6.29 -10.25
N THR A 47 -7.06 -7.25 -9.33
CA THR A 47 -7.67 -7.09 -8.00
C THR A 47 -6.57 -6.87 -6.98
N LEU A 48 -6.80 -6.01 -5.99
CA LEU A 48 -5.97 -5.95 -4.79
C LEU A 48 -6.64 -6.80 -3.71
N ILE A 49 -5.89 -7.72 -3.12
CA ILE A 49 -6.38 -8.65 -2.12
C ILE A 49 -5.60 -8.44 -0.82
N ILE A 50 -6.32 -8.32 0.30
CA ILE A 50 -5.78 -8.31 1.66
C ILE A 50 -6.32 -9.55 2.37
N SER A 51 -5.43 -10.36 2.95
CA SER A 51 -5.79 -11.64 3.58
C SER A 51 -4.87 -11.99 4.74
N GLY A 52 -5.28 -12.94 5.58
CA GLY A 52 -4.50 -13.35 6.74
C GLY A 52 -4.64 -12.38 7.91
N GLY A 53 -3.63 -12.36 8.79
CA GLY A 53 -3.70 -11.63 10.05
C GLY A 53 -4.89 -12.06 10.90
N ASP A 54 -5.61 -11.08 11.45
CA ASP A 54 -6.82 -11.25 12.25
C ASP A 54 -8.12 -10.99 11.45
N LEU A 55 -8.05 -11.02 10.11
CA LEU A 55 -9.23 -10.83 9.26
C LEU A 55 -10.09 -12.10 9.18
N ASP A 56 -11.38 -11.96 9.45
CA ASP A 56 -12.37 -13.05 9.32
C ASP A 56 -12.59 -13.49 7.86
N TYR A 57 -12.28 -12.62 6.90
CA TYR A 57 -12.44 -12.85 5.46
C TYR A 57 -11.46 -12.01 4.64
N ASN A 58 -11.18 -12.46 3.42
CA ASN A 58 -10.34 -11.71 2.48
C ASN A 58 -11.06 -10.44 2.02
N LEU A 59 -10.35 -9.32 2.05
CA LEU A 59 -10.81 -8.08 1.44
C LEU A 59 -10.32 -8.08 -0.01
N VAL A 60 -11.26 -8.00 -0.95
CA VAL A 60 -10.98 -8.01 -2.39
C VAL A 60 -11.52 -6.71 -2.97
N MET A 61 -10.68 -5.95 -3.65
CA MET A 61 -11.03 -4.69 -4.30
C MET A 61 -10.56 -4.70 -5.76
N GLY A 62 -11.22 -3.90 -6.59
CA GLY A 62 -11.02 -3.89 -8.04
C GLY A 62 -12.06 -4.77 -8.76
N CYS A 63 -12.01 -4.74 -10.09
CA CYS A 63 -12.94 -5.47 -10.96
C CYS A 63 -14.42 -5.20 -10.62
N GLY A 64 -14.77 -3.95 -10.32
CA GLY A 64 -16.13 -3.53 -9.95
C GLY A 64 -16.42 -3.57 -8.45
N THR A 65 -15.54 -4.16 -7.62
CA THR A 65 -15.65 -4.06 -6.15
C THR A 65 -14.92 -2.81 -5.68
N LYS A 66 -15.68 -1.83 -5.17
CA LYS A 66 -15.18 -0.48 -4.90
C LYS A 66 -14.47 -0.34 -3.56
N VAL A 67 -13.46 0.53 -3.54
CA VAL A 67 -12.96 1.20 -2.33
C VAL A 67 -12.99 2.71 -2.57
N ALA A 68 -13.81 3.43 -1.82
CA ALA A 68 -14.20 4.79 -2.16
C ALA A 68 -14.70 4.88 -3.62
N HIS A 69 -14.04 5.68 -4.47
CA HIS A 69 -14.36 5.84 -5.90
C HIS A 69 -13.57 4.89 -6.82
N ILE A 70 -12.59 4.15 -6.30
CA ILE A 70 -11.73 3.26 -7.08
C ILE A 70 -12.40 1.90 -7.26
N ASP A 71 -12.55 1.46 -8.52
CA ASP A 71 -13.17 0.18 -8.88
C ASP A 71 -12.29 -0.75 -9.74
N GLU A 72 -11.10 -0.29 -10.14
CA GLU A 72 -10.06 -1.08 -10.79
C GLU A 72 -8.64 -0.64 -10.38
N PHE A 73 -7.67 -1.55 -10.55
CA PHE A 73 -6.25 -1.31 -10.26
C PHE A 73 -5.33 -1.58 -11.47
N ASN A 74 -5.88 -1.69 -12.69
CA ASN A 74 -5.07 -1.97 -13.88
C ASN A 74 -3.98 -0.91 -14.13
N TRP A 75 -4.30 0.34 -13.78
CA TRP A 75 -3.44 1.53 -13.86
C TRP A 75 -2.25 1.51 -12.88
N VAL A 76 -2.22 0.62 -11.89
CA VAL A 76 -1.14 0.57 -10.91
C VAL A 76 0.13 0.01 -11.56
N GLU A 77 1.22 0.77 -11.42
CA GLU A 77 2.57 0.43 -11.91
C GLU A 77 3.56 0.24 -10.77
N ASN A 78 3.32 0.88 -9.63
CA ASN A 78 4.12 0.73 -8.43
C ASN A 78 3.24 0.60 -7.18
N TRP A 79 3.83 -0.03 -6.17
CA TRP A 79 3.22 -0.18 -4.87
C TRP A 79 4.30 -0.37 -3.81
N LYS A 80 3.98 -0.01 -2.56
CA LYS A 80 4.85 -0.22 -1.41
C LYS A 80 4.11 -0.11 -0.09
N VAL A 81 4.67 -0.73 0.93
CA VAL A 81 4.31 -0.46 2.33
C VAL A 81 4.69 0.99 2.67
N VAL A 82 3.78 1.67 3.35
CA VAL A 82 3.98 3.01 3.90
C VAL A 82 3.70 2.94 5.40
N GLU A 83 4.71 3.25 6.20
CA GLU A 83 4.56 3.33 7.65
C GLU A 83 3.58 4.43 8.04
N LYS A 84 2.84 4.21 9.13
CA LYS A 84 1.92 5.19 9.71
C LYS A 84 2.64 6.51 9.94
N LYS A 85 2.08 7.57 9.37
CA LYS A 85 2.68 8.91 9.37
C LYS A 85 1.63 9.99 9.11
N GLU A 86 2.07 11.23 9.24
CA GLU A 86 1.34 12.37 8.69
C GLU A 86 1.42 12.32 7.15
N THR A 87 0.28 12.48 6.49
CA THR A 87 0.16 12.44 5.03
C THR A 87 -0.89 13.43 4.55
N TRP A 88 -0.80 13.83 3.28
CA TRP A 88 -1.81 14.67 2.65
C TRP A 88 -3.02 13.84 2.26
N LYS A 89 -4.20 14.45 2.31
CA LYS A 89 -5.43 13.92 1.76
C LYS A 89 -6.08 14.99 0.90
N THR A 90 -6.25 14.70 -0.38
CA THR A 90 -7.05 15.50 -1.31
C THR A 90 -8.48 14.95 -1.33
N THR A 91 -9.47 15.83 -1.26
CA THR A 91 -10.89 15.51 -1.49
C THR A 91 -11.42 16.29 -2.67
N PHE A 92 -12.42 15.74 -3.34
CA PHE A 92 -12.97 16.28 -4.58
C PHE A 92 -14.47 16.50 -4.43
N LEU A 93 -14.97 17.54 -5.10
CA LEU A 93 -16.38 17.77 -5.34
C LEU A 93 -16.93 16.76 -6.36
N ASP A 94 -18.25 16.63 -6.46
CA ASP A 94 -18.91 15.72 -7.41
C ASP A 94 -18.54 15.99 -8.89
N ASN A 95 -18.11 17.22 -9.20
CA ASN A 95 -17.67 17.61 -10.55
C ASN A 95 -16.20 17.26 -10.83
N GLY A 96 -15.48 16.68 -9.86
CA GLY A 96 -14.07 16.32 -9.98
C GLY A 96 -13.09 17.45 -9.63
N ASP A 97 -13.58 18.64 -9.28
CA ASP A 97 -12.70 19.72 -8.79
C ASP A 97 -12.21 19.39 -7.38
N ILE A 98 -10.98 19.83 -7.06
CA ILE A 98 -10.44 19.73 -5.70
C ILE A 98 -11.31 20.58 -4.76
N ASP A 99 -11.83 19.94 -3.72
CA ASP A 99 -12.58 20.57 -2.63
C ASP A 99 -11.64 21.07 -1.53
N ASP A 100 -10.74 20.20 -1.05
CA ASP A 100 -9.81 20.47 0.04
C ASP A 100 -8.57 19.58 -0.06
N THR A 101 -7.44 20.09 0.43
CA THR A 101 -6.21 19.33 0.62
C THR A 101 -5.67 19.61 2.02
N ARG A 102 -5.61 18.58 2.86
CA ARG A 102 -5.21 18.73 4.26
C ARG A 102 -4.30 17.61 4.73
N MET A 103 -3.51 17.92 5.76
CA MET A 103 -2.78 16.89 6.48
C MET A 103 -3.71 16.05 7.35
N ILE A 104 -3.48 14.75 7.34
CA ILE A 104 -4.10 13.78 8.22
C ILE A 104 -3.02 12.87 8.81
N GLN A 105 -3.27 12.36 10.02
CA GLN A 105 -2.43 11.35 10.63
C GLN A 105 -2.99 9.97 10.33
N MET A 106 -2.20 9.10 9.68
CA MET A 106 -2.55 7.69 9.55
C MET A 106 -2.51 7.01 10.92
N GLN A 107 -3.53 6.20 11.21
CA GLN A 107 -3.61 5.41 12.44
C GLN A 107 -2.76 4.15 12.35
N ASN A 108 -2.75 3.52 11.16
CA ASN A 108 -2.06 2.28 10.87
C ASN A 108 -1.13 2.44 9.66
N ASP A 109 -0.29 1.44 9.44
CA ASP A 109 0.48 1.33 8.20
C ASP A 109 -0.49 1.18 7.01
N GLY A 110 0.01 1.43 5.81
CA GLY A 110 -0.79 1.37 4.60
C GLY A 110 -0.01 0.85 3.41
N ILE A 111 -0.73 0.67 2.32
CA ILE A 111 -0.17 0.31 1.02
C ILE A 111 -0.39 1.49 0.09
N TYR A 112 0.70 2.10 -0.36
CA TYR A 112 0.65 3.02 -1.49
C TYR A 112 0.51 2.21 -2.78
N VAL A 113 -0.39 2.66 -3.65
CA VAL A 113 -0.53 2.20 -5.04
C VAL A 113 -0.54 3.42 -5.96
N GLY A 114 0.24 3.38 -7.04
CA GLY A 114 0.49 4.55 -7.88
C GLY A 114 0.98 4.22 -9.28
N GLN A 115 1.03 5.26 -10.13
CA GLN A 115 1.77 5.26 -11.39
C GLN A 115 3.23 5.70 -11.16
N THR A 116 4.13 5.33 -12.08
CA THR A 116 5.58 5.63 -11.97
C THR A 116 5.89 7.11 -12.13
N ASP A 117 5.06 7.83 -12.88
CA ASP A 117 5.07 9.29 -13.01
C ASP A 117 3.95 9.87 -12.10
N PRO A 118 4.15 10.97 -11.35
CA PRO A 118 3.38 11.28 -10.14
C PRO A 118 1.99 11.88 -10.42
N THR A 119 1.31 11.42 -11.46
CA THR A 119 -0.01 11.94 -11.89
C THR A 119 -1.18 11.35 -11.10
N GLY A 120 -0.96 10.38 -10.23
CA GLY A 120 -2.03 9.86 -9.39
C GLY A 120 -1.67 8.62 -8.58
N GLY A 121 -2.32 8.49 -7.43
CA GLY A 121 -2.22 7.32 -6.58
C GLY A 121 -3.05 7.45 -5.32
N GLY A 122 -2.85 6.51 -4.42
CA GLY A 122 -3.45 6.59 -3.11
C GLY A 122 -2.86 5.60 -2.13
N ILE A 123 -3.21 5.80 -0.87
CA ILE A 123 -2.84 4.91 0.22
C ILE A 123 -4.10 4.18 0.66
N ILE A 124 -4.02 2.86 0.71
CA ILE A 124 -5.02 1.99 1.32
C ILE A 124 -4.55 1.68 2.73
N THR A 125 -5.36 1.98 3.73
CA THR A 125 -5.06 1.74 5.16
C THR A 125 -6.36 1.55 5.94
N PHE A 126 -6.27 1.23 7.22
CA PHE A 126 -7.40 1.28 8.14
C PHE A 126 -7.40 2.59 8.94
N MET A 127 -8.55 3.24 8.95
CA MET A 127 -8.84 4.41 9.79
C MET A 127 -10.13 4.15 10.54
N ASP A 128 -10.12 4.30 11.85
CA ASP A 128 -11.25 4.04 12.74
C ASP A 128 -11.84 2.63 12.53
N GLY A 129 -10.97 1.64 12.33
CA GLY A 129 -11.33 0.24 12.06
C GLY A 129 -11.96 -0.01 10.69
N LYS A 130 -11.90 0.95 9.76
CA LYS A 130 -12.47 0.84 8.41
C LYS A 130 -11.41 0.97 7.33
N LEU A 131 -11.49 0.10 6.33
CA LEU A 131 -10.67 0.20 5.13
C LEU A 131 -10.94 1.53 4.42
N THR A 132 -9.88 2.30 4.22
CA THR A 132 -9.93 3.70 3.79
C THR A 132 -8.96 3.93 2.65
N TRP A 133 -9.44 4.62 1.62
CA TRP A 133 -8.62 5.18 0.55
C TRP A 133 -8.26 6.64 0.89
N ILE A 134 -6.96 6.94 0.89
CA ILE A 134 -6.42 8.30 1.02
C ILE A 134 -5.84 8.67 -0.34
N HIS A 135 -6.56 9.49 -1.10
CA HIS A 135 -6.08 9.96 -2.39
C HIS A 135 -4.77 10.74 -2.24
N GLN A 136 -3.79 10.45 -3.11
CA GLN A 136 -2.50 11.12 -3.20
C GLN A 136 -2.34 11.69 -4.62
N GLY A 137 -2.22 13.01 -4.73
CA GLY A 137 -2.15 13.70 -6.02
C GLY A 137 -3.30 14.69 -6.21
N ASP A 138 -3.30 15.31 -7.39
CA ASP A 138 -4.24 16.31 -7.86
C ASP A 138 -5.05 15.76 -9.05
#